data_AF-A0A0J5LVP2-F1
#
_entry.id   AF-A0A0J5LVP2-F1
#
_cell.length_a   1.000
_cell.length_b   1.000
_cell.length_c   1.000
_cell.angle_alpha   90.00
_cell.angle_beta   90.00
_cell.angle_gamma   90.00
#
_symmetry.space_group_name_H-M   'P 1'
#
loop_
_entity.id
_entity.type
_entity.pdbx_description
1 polymer ?
#
loop_
_entity_poly.entity_id
_entity_poly.type
_entity_poly.pdbx_seq_one_letter_code
_entity_poly.pdbx_strand_id
1 'polypeptide(L)' 'MELTCPDCGGALDLRSGMVHCGACQRDFSVVARCPDCQQPLEVLKACGAVDYFCQHGHGLISKKRALFSFA' A
#
# COMPACT_ATOMS: atom_id res chain seq x y z
N MET A 1 -4.49 -13.58 -2.97
CA MET A 1 -5.38 -12.43 -3.25
C MET A 1 -4.73 -11.68 -4.39
N GLU A 2 -5.13 -11.98 -5.63
CA GLU A 2 -4.67 -11.23 -6.81
C GLU A 2 -5.30 -9.85 -6.80
N LEU A 3 -4.49 -8.81 -6.95
CA LEU A 3 -4.98 -7.47 -7.25
C LEU A 3 -5.28 -7.40 -8.75
N THR A 4 -6.49 -6.97 -9.07
CA THR A 4 -6.97 -6.88 -10.45
C THR A 4 -7.22 -5.43 -10.81
N CYS A 5 -6.84 -5.04 -12.02
CA CYS A 5 -7.03 -3.68 -12.50
C CYS A 5 -8.54 -3.41 -12.65
N PRO A 6 -9.08 -2.32 -12.07
CA PRO A 6 -10.50 -1.99 -12.24
C PRO A 6 -10.85 -1.55 -13.66
N ASP A 7 -9.85 -1.14 -14.45
CA ASP A 7 -10.03 -0.61 -15.80
C ASP A 7 -10.02 -1.72 -16.86
N CYS A 8 -9.03 -2.62 -16.79
CA CYS A 8 -8.84 -3.69 -17.76
C CYS A 8 -9.05 -5.11 -17.21
N GLY A 9 -9.27 -5.29 -15.90
CA GLY A 9 -9.36 -6.61 -15.27
C GLY A 9 -8.06 -7.42 -15.33
N GLY A 10 -6.94 -6.80 -15.71
CA GLY A 10 -5.63 -7.46 -15.79
C GLY A 10 -4.96 -7.63 -14.42
N ALA A 11 -3.99 -8.55 -14.35
CA ALA A 11 -3.19 -8.73 -13.14
C ALA A 11 -2.37 -7.47 -12.83
N LEU A 12 -2.41 -7.04 -11.56
CA LEU A 12 -1.61 -5.93 -11.06
C LEU A 12 -0.37 -6.45 -10.34
N ASP A 13 0.79 -5.89 -10.69
CA ASP A 13 2.06 -6.20 -10.03
C ASP A 13 2.27 -5.25 -8.84
N LEU A 14 2.29 -5.79 -7.62
CA LEU A 14 2.44 -4.99 -6.41
C LEU A 14 3.92 -4.67 -6.16
N ARG A 15 4.32 -3.44 -6.49
CA ARG A 15 5.66 -2.89 -6.32
C ARG A 15 5.71 -2.04 -5.06
N SER A 16 6.26 -2.56 -3.96
CA SER A 16 6.55 -1.83 -2.70
C SER A 16 5.87 -0.44 -2.50
N GLY A 17 4.54 -0.40 -2.37
CA GLY A 17 3.75 0.84 -2.16
C GLY A 17 2.98 1.37 -3.38
N MET A 18 3.15 0.77 -4.54
CA MET A 18 2.39 1.04 -5.76
C MET A 18 1.99 -0.28 -6.44
N VAL A 19 0.99 -0.24 -7.30
CA VAL A 19 0.67 -1.35 -8.20
C VAL A 19 0.83 -0.90 -9.63
N HIS A 20 1.51 -1.71 -10.41
CA HIS A 20 1.68 -1.47 -11.83
C HIS A 20 0.78 -2.42 -12.62
N CYS A 21 -0.07 -1.87 -13.47
CA CYS A 21 -0.79 -2.66 -14.46
C CYS A 21 0.03 -2.74 -15.75
N GLY A 22 0.59 -3.91 -16.07
CA GLY A 22 1.29 -4.09 -17.34
C GLY A 22 0.39 -4.02 -18.58
N ALA A 23 -0.91 -4.36 -18.44
CA ALA A 23 -1.87 -4.30 -19.54
C ALA A 23 -2.28 -2.86 -19.88
N CYS A 24 -2.67 -2.11 -18.84
CA CYS A 24 -3.04 -0.70 -18.98
C CYS A 24 -1.83 0.25 -18.98
N GLN A 25 -0.61 -0.26 -18.71
CA GLN A 25 0.64 0.51 -18.49
C GLN A 25 0.43 1.68 -17.53
N ARG A 26 -0.29 1.42 -16.44
CA ARG A 26 -0.72 2.44 -15.49
C ARG A 26 -0.34 2.06 -14.08
N ASP A 27 0.24 3.02 -13.38
CA ASP A 27 0.64 2.91 -11.99
C ASP A 27 -0.48 3.46 -11.11
N PHE A 28 -0.86 2.70 -10.08
CA PHE A 28 -1.75 3.16 -9.03
C PHE A 28 -0.97 3.22 -7.72
N SER A 29 -1.03 4.36 -7.04
CA SER A 29 -0.46 4.49 -5.71
C SER A 29 -1.31 3.71 -4.72
N VAL A 30 -0.65 2.90 -3.89
CA VAL A 30 -1.33 2.15 -2.85
C VAL A 30 -0.95 2.75 -1.51
N VAL A 31 -1.91 3.40 -0.87
CA VAL A 31 -1.70 4.00 0.44
C VAL A 31 -1.92 2.95 1.51
N ALA A 32 -0.90 2.79 2.35
CA ALA A 32 -0.99 1.98 3.56
C ALA A 32 -1.82 2.73 4.61
N ARG A 33 -2.83 2.06 5.14
CA ARG A 33 -3.74 2.57 6.17
C ARG A 33 -3.69 1.66 7.39
N CYS A 34 -3.90 2.23 8.55
CA CYS A 34 -3.97 1.49 9.80
C CYS A 34 -5.18 0.56 9.76
N PRO A 35 -5.06 -0.73 10.12
CA PRO A 35 -6.21 -1.64 10.17
C PRO A 35 -7.25 -1.25 11.23
N ASP A 36 -6.84 -0.48 12.24
CA ASP A 36 -7.67 -0.16 13.39
C ASP A 36 -8.37 1.20 13.23
N CYS A 37 -7.61 2.26 12.91
CA CYS A 37 -8.16 3.60 12.71
C CYS A 37 -8.41 3.99 11.23
N GLN A 38 -8.07 3.12 10.27
CA GLN A 38 -8.24 3.34 8.82
C GLN A 38 -7.57 4.60 8.24
N GLN A 39 -6.72 5.26 9.05
CA GLN A 39 -5.98 6.44 8.66
C GLN A 39 -4.68 6.10 7.94
N PRO A 40 -4.20 6.99 7.06
CA PRO A 40 -2.94 6.79 6.36
C PRO A 40 -1.80 6.60 7.36
N LEU A 41 -1.00 5.56 7.12
CA LEU A 41 0.20 5.29 7.91
C LEU A 41 1.34 6.16 7.38
N GLU A 42 2.11 6.69 8.31
CA GLU A 42 3.33 7.41 7.99
C GLU A 42 4.40 6.41 7.52
N VAL A 43 4.96 6.67 6.35
CA VAL A 43 6.00 5.83 5.76
C VAL A 43 7.35 6.37 6.22
N LEU A 44 7.95 5.72 7.21
CA LEU A 44 9.28 6.03 7.70
C LEU A 44 10.30 5.27 6.86
N LYS A 45 11.22 6.00 6.24
CA LYS A 45 12.31 5.40 5.45
C LYS A 45 13.63 5.61 6.20
N ALA A 46 14.23 4.54 6.69
CA ALA A 46 15.49 4.61 7.43
C ALA A 46 16.46 3.52 6.96
N CYS A 47 17.70 3.91 6.65
CA CYS A 47 18.81 3.00 6.29
C CYS A 47 18.43 1.91 5.27
N GLY A 48 17.64 2.26 4.23
CA GLY A 48 17.21 1.34 3.18
C GLY A 48 15.97 0.48 3.50
N ALA A 49 15.44 0.56 4.73
CA ALA A 49 14.18 -0.07 5.11
C ALA A 49 13.02 0.94 5.08
N VAL A 50 11.80 0.41 4.88
CA VAL A 50 10.54 1.15 4.90
C VAL A 50 9.67 0.57 6.00
N ASP A 51 9.33 1.41 6.99
CA ASP A 51 8.44 1.10 8.09
C ASP A 51 7.15 1.92 7.99
N TYR A 52 6.05 1.36 8.49
CA TYR A 52 4.76 2.05 8.53
C TYR A 52 4.39 2.38 9.97
N PHE A 53 4.26 3.65 10.31
CA PHE A 53 3.93 4.12 11.66
C PHE A 53 2.56 4.80 11.69
N CYS A 54 1.73 4.42 12.65
CA CYS A 54 0.46 5.08 12.88
C CYS A 54 0.64 6.24 13.87
N GLN A 55 0.48 7.48 13.37
CA GLN A 55 0.56 8.69 14.19
C GLN A 55 -0.58 8.81 15.23
N HIS A 56 -1.61 7.95 15.14
CA HIS A 56 -2.79 8.00 16.01
C HIS A 56 -2.67 7.15 17.28
N GLY A 57 -1.48 6.63 17.60
CA GLY A 57 -1.23 5.89 18.83
C GLY A 57 -1.21 4.36 18.71
N HIS A 58 -1.38 3.82 17.49
CA HIS A 58 -1.24 2.37 17.25
C HIS A 58 0.22 1.92 17.08
N GLY A 59 1.16 2.87 16.96
CA GLY A 59 2.59 2.58 16.87
C GLY A 59 3.02 2.05 15.50
N LEU A 60 4.02 1.17 15.48
CA LEU A 60 4.54 0.56 14.25
C LEU A 60 3.59 -0.52 13.74
N ILE A 61 3.08 -0.33 12.53
CA ILE A 61 2.23 -1.28 11.83
C ILE A 61 3.08 -2.07 10.84
N SER A 62 3.03 -3.40 10.96
CA SER A 62 3.70 -4.26 9.99
C SER A 62 3.06 -4.14 8.62
N LYS A 63 3.86 -4.20 7.55
CA LYS A 63 3.38 -4.28 6.16
C LYS A 63 2.35 -5.39 5.94
N LYS A 64 2.37 -6.50 6.71
CA LYS A 64 1.34 -7.56 6.59
C LYS A 64 -0.02 -7.19 7.19
N ARG A 65 -0.04 -6.27 8.15
CA ARG A 65 -1.27 -5.82 8.84
C ARG A 65 -1.81 -4.50 8.29
N ALA A 66 -0.96 -3.70 7.66
CA ALA A 66 -1.40 -2.48 6.98
C ALA A 66 -2.48 -2.82 5.93
N LEU A 67 -3.53 -2.02 5.92
CA LEU A 67 -4.55 -2.08 4.88
C LEU A 67 -4.05 -1.29 3.67
N PHE A 68 -4.05 -1.92 2.52
CA PHE A 68 -3.62 -1.30 1.28
C PHE A 68 -4.84 -0.92 0.46
N SER A 69 -4.97 0.36 0.16
CA SER A 69 -6.06 0.87 -0.68
C SER A 69 -5.50 1.75 -1.79
N PHE A 70 -6.13 1.70 -2.95
CA PHE A 70 -5.82 2.62 -4.04
C PHE A 70 -6.10 4.07 -3.58
N ALA A 71 -5.18 4.98 -3.86
CA ALA A 71 -5.33 6.41 -3.62
C ALA A 71 -5.74 7.16 -4.88
#